data_AF-A0A7U9R1P3-F1
#
_entry.id   AF-A0A7U9R1P3-F1
#
_cell.length_a   1.000
_cell.length_b   1.000
_cell.length_c   1.000
_cell.angle_alpha   90.00
_cell.angle_beta   90.00
_cell.angle_gamma   90.00
#
_symmetry.space_group_name_H-M   'P 1'
#
loop_
_entity.id
_entity.type
_entity.pdbx_description
1 polymer ?
#
loop_
_entity_poly.entity_id
_entity_poly.type
_entity_poly.pdbx_seq_one_letter_code
_entity_poly.pdbx_strand_id
1 'polypeptide(L)'
;MEQKMKQEMDLSIARFIKEQWEREEEEKREELRRKYDPKERITYTLEELIEGIQSGRQYLYTLLLEFEPRELLEGRLTIPFIKDFYDVEQNEDGVVLLASNLRKVVFSVSDMPCTKAKASLDKWIAQTKEAMKDMHIYIKPGKKAAVGNMEYFCYAAPTAKGRLYNVVFRLQKGDRIYAGNYSCPEEEQKGMGLLLEAMVHVIEKMNR
;
A
#
# COMPACT_ATOMS: atom_id res chain seq x y z
N MET A 1 55.98 0.05 28.55
CA MET A 1 54.54 0.31 28.82
C MET A 1 54.02 1.43 27.92
N GLU A 2 54.72 2.56 27.81
CA GLU A 2 54.35 3.69 26.94
C GLU A 2 54.25 3.37 25.44
N GLN A 3 55.17 2.59 24.87
CA GLN A 3 55.11 2.21 23.44
C GLN A 3 53.87 1.38 23.09
N LYS A 4 53.41 0.53 24.02
CA LYS A 4 52.23 -0.32 23.83
C LYS A 4 50.94 0.52 23.88
N MET A 5 50.90 1.47 24.81
CA MET A 5 49.81 2.44 24.96
C MET A 5 49.70 3.38 23.75
N LYS A 6 50.85 3.79 23.18
CA LYS A 6 50.91 4.59 21.95
C LYS A 6 50.41 3.83 20.73
N GLN A 7 50.80 2.56 20.56
CA GLN A 7 50.29 1.70 19.48
C GLN A 7 48.77 1.44 19.59
N GLU A 8 48.25 1.22 20.80
CA GLU A 8 46.81 1.05 21.02
C GLU A 8 46.03 2.34 20.71
N MET A 9 46.60 3.50 21.03
CA MET A 9 46.01 4.81 20.69
C MET A 9 46.03 5.07 19.19
N ASP A 10 47.13 4.77 18.49
CA ASP A 10 47.25 4.90 17.03
C ASP A 10 46.26 3.98 16.29
N LEU A 11 46.07 2.75 16.78
CA LEU A 11 45.06 1.80 16.27
C LEU A 11 43.62 2.29 16.50
N SER A 12 43.34 2.91 17.65
CA SER A 12 42.04 3.51 17.96
C SER A 12 41.73 4.69 17.04
N ILE A 13 42.70 5.58 16.81
CA ILE A 13 42.58 6.70 15.89
C ILE A 13 42.35 6.21 14.46
N ALA A 14 43.10 5.20 14.01
CA ALA A 14 42.92 4.63 12.67
C ALA A 14 41.54 4.00 12.47
N ARG A 15 40.99 3.31 13.48
CA ARG A 15 39.62 2.76 13.45
C ARG A 15 38.58 3.87 13.40
N PHE A 16 38.73 4.90 14.23
CA PHE A 16 37.80 6.02 14.26
C PHE A 16 37.77 6.79 12.92
N ILE A 17 38.93 7.06 12.33
CA ILE A 17 39.02 7.72 11.00
C ILE A 17 38.35 6.85 9.94
N LYS A 18 38.59 5.53 9.96
CA LYS A 18 37.95 4.59 9.02
C LYS A 18 36.43 4.59 9.17
N GLU A 19 35.91 4.53 10.40
CA GLU A 19 34.47 4.58 10.67
C GLU A 19 33.84 5.91 10.23
N GLN A 20 34.53 7.04 10.42
CA GLN A 20 34.05 8.33 9.92
C GLN A 20 34.01 8.37 8.39
N TRP A 21 35.05 7.85 7.71
CA TRP A 21 35.09 7.78 6.26
C TRP A 21 34.02 6.85 5.69
N GLU A 22 33.81 5.68 6.30
CA GLU A 22 32.75 4.75 5.91
C GLU A 22 31.37 5.38 6.06
N ARG A 23 31.13 6.13 7.15
CA ARG A 23 29.88 6.88 7.35
C ARG A 23 29.71 7.99 6.32
N GLU A 24 30.74 8.78 6.06
CA GLU A 24 30.69 9.84 5.03
C GLU A 24 30.47 9.27 3.62
N GLU A 25 31.07 8.13 3.30
CA GLU A 25 30.84 7.45 2.02
C GLU A 25 29.41 6.90 1.93
N GLU A 26 28.88 6.35 3.02
CA GLU A 26 27.52 5.84 3.08
C GLU A 26 26.50 7.00 2.95
N GLU A 27 26.71 8.11 3.66
CA GLU A 27 25.91 9.33 3.53
C GLU A 27 25.96 9.89 2.11
N LYS A 28 27.15 10.03 1.51
CA LYS A 28 27.29 10.48 0.11
C LYS A 28 26.58 9.54 -0.86
N ARG A 29 26.62 8.22 -0.62
CA ARG A 29 25.94 7.23 -1.45
C ARG A 29 24.43 7.30 -1.30
N GLU A 30 23.92 7.50 -0.09
CA GLU A 30 22.50 7.73 0.18
C GLU A 30 22.01 9.04 -0.45
N GLU A 31 22.77 10.13 -0.33
CA GLU A 31 22.48 11.40 -0.98
C GLU A 31 22.44 11.25 -2.51
N LEU A 32 23.42 10.54 -3.09
CA LEU A 32 23.41 10.26 -4.53
C LEU A 32 22.17 9.45 -4.93
N ARG A 33 21.83 8.40 -4.16
CA ARG A 33 20.63 7.59 -4.40
C ARG A 33 19.37 8.43 -4.35
N ARG A 34 19.19 9.27 -3.32
CA ARG A 34 18.05 10.19 -3.21
C ARG A 34 17.99 11.20 -4.35
N LYS A 35 19.14 11.74 -4.75
CA LYS A 35 19.22 12.72 -5.85
C LYS A 35 18.69 12.16 -7.16
N TYR A 36 18.91 10.87 -7.43
CA TYR A 36 18.45 10.20 -8.65
C TYR A 36 17.21 9.33 -8.46
N ASP A 37 16.61 9.30 -7.28
CA ASP A 37 15.40 8.53 -7.03
C ASP A 37 14.20 9.19 -7.76
N PRO A 38 13.57 8.50 -8.72
CA PRO A 38 12.38 9.02 -9.38
C PRO A 38 11.25 9.36 -8.40
N LYS A 39 11.20 8.71 -7.24
CA LYS A 39 10.17 8.94 -6.20
C LYS A 39 10.21 10.33 -5.58
N GLU A 40 11.37 10.97 -5.59
CA GLU A 40 11.55 12.33 -5.08
C GLU A 40 11.17 13.40 -6.12
N ARG A 41 11.08 13.02 -7.41
CA ARG A 41 10.86 13.96 -8.52
C ARG A 41 9.49 13.83 -9.17
N ILE A 42 8.95 12.62 -9.23
CA ILE A 42 7.69 12.33 -9.89
C ILE A 42 6.59 12.29 -8.84
N THR A 43 5.62 13.18 -9.00
CA THR A 43 4.41 13.22 -8.20
C THR A 43 3.22 12.85 -9.07
N TYR A 44 2.21 12.24 -8.46
CA TYR A 44 0.98 11.86 -9.13
C TYR A 44 -0.20 12.54 -8.47
N THR A 45 -1.19 12.89 -9.27
CA THR A 45 -2.55 13.16 -8.79
C THR A 45 -3.38 11.88 -8.82
N LEU A 46 -4.49 11.87 -8.08
CA LEU A 46 -5.40 10.74 -8.07
C LEU A 46 -6.08 10.58 -9.44
N GLU A 47 -6.46 11.70 -10.05
CA GLU A 47 -7.14 11.77 -11.33
C GLU A 47 -6.28 11.21 -12.47
N GLU A 48 -5.00 11.59 -12.54
CA GLU A 48 -4.05 11.05 -13.54
C GLU A 48 -3.94 9.53 -13.45
N LEU A 49 -3.84 8.98 -12.23
CA LEU A 49 -3.75 7.53 -12.04
C LEU A 49 -5.05 6.82 -12.39
N ILE A 50 -6.20 7.42 -12.09
CA ILE A 50 -7.51 6.89 -12.50
C ILE A 50 -7.57 6.81 -14.03
N GLU A 51 -7.21 7.88 -14.74
CA GLU A 51 -7.23 7.91 -16.20
C GLU A 51 -6.29 6.87 -16.81
N GLY A 52 -5.07 6.74 -16.29
CA GLY A 52 -4.12 5.73 -16.78
C GLY A 52 -4.58 4.30 -16.56
N ILE A 53 -5.14 3.98 -15.39
CA ILE A 53 -5.74 2.66 -15.12
C ILE A 53 -6.88 2.39 -16.11
N GLN A 54 -7.77 3.37 -16.34
CA GLN A 54 -8.88 3.22 -17.28
C GLN A 54 -8.42 3.06 -18.74
N SER A 55 -7.28 3.65 -19.11
CA SER A 55 -6.65 3.46 -20.43
C SER A 55 -6.01 2.08 -20.61
N GLY A 56 -5.88 1.31 -19.53
CA GLY A 56 -5.23 0.00 -19.52
C GLY A 56 -3.71 0.03 -19.30
N ARG A 57 -3.09 1.21 -19.19
CA ARG A 57 -1.64 1.36 -18.99
C ARG A 57 -1.31 2.56 -18.11
N GLN A 58 -0.52 2.34 -17.06
CA GLN A 58 -0.02 3.40 -16.18
C GLN A 58 1.46 3.18 -15.86
N TYR A 59 2.26 4.23 -15.94
CA TYR A 59 3.61 4.22 -15.37
C TYR A 59 3.58 4.65 -13.90
N LEU A 60 4.08 3.79 -13.02
CA LEU A 60 4.40 4.16 -11.65
C LEU A 60 5.92 4.27 -11.51
N TYR A 61 6.41 5.50 -11.48
CA TYR A 61 7.80 5.87 -11.65
C TYR A 61 8.35 5.30 -12.98
N THR A 62 9.21 4.29 -12.89
CA THR A 62 9.77 3.57 -14.05
C THR A 62 9.07 2.25 -14.33
N LEU A 63 8.11 1.84 -13.49
CA LEU A 63 7.38 0.59 -13.62
C LEU A 63 6.17 0.79 -14.53
N LEU A 64 6.16 0.13 -15.68
CA LEU A 64 4.95 0.01 -16.50
C LEU A 64 4.00 -1.01 -15.86
N LEU A 65 2.75 -0.61 -15.67
CA LEU A 65 1.65 -1.45 -15.21
C LEU A 65 0.61 -1.52 -16.32
N GLU A 66 0.24 -2.73 -16.72
CA GLU A 66 -0.82 -2.99 -17.68
C GLU A 66 -2.04 -3.55 -16.95
N PHE A 67 -3.21 -3.02 -17.26
CA PHE A 67 -4.46 -3.35 -16.59
C PHE A 67 -5.44 -4.04 -17.54
N GLU A 68 -6.14 -5.04 -17.03
CA GLU A 68 -7.23 -5.72 -17.70
C GLU A 68 -8.43 -5.88 -16.76
N PRO A 69 -9.68 -5.85 -17.26
CA PRO A 69 -10.82 -6.24 -16.46
C PRO A 69 -10.70 -7.70 -16.04
N ARG A 70 -10.81 -7.97 -14.73
CA ARG A 70 -10.91 -9.34 -14.21
C ARG A 70 -12.12 -9.48 -13.31
N GLU A 71 -12.88 -10.53 -13.54
CA GLU A 71 -14.00 -10.93 -12.72
C GLU A 71 -13.54 -11.77 -11.52
N LEU A 72 -14.01 -11.40 -10.33
CA LEU A 72 -13.77 -12.07 -9.06
C LEU A 72 -15.10 -12.45 -8.42
N LEU A 73 -15.04 -13.33 -7.41
CA LEU A 73 -16.20 -13.77 -6.63
C LEU A 73 -17.33 -14.28 -7.54
N GLU A 74 -16.99 -15.21 -8.44
CA GLU A 74 -17.93 -15.83 -9.39
C GLU A 74 -18.60 -14.81 -10.33
N GLY A 75 -17.85 -13.83 -10.82
CA GLY A 75 -18.38 -12.81 -11.76
C GLY A 75 -19.10 -11.65 -11.09
N ARG A 76 -19.21 -11.64 -9.76
CA ARG A 76 -19.98 -10.63 -9.04
C ARG A 76 -19.28 -9.27 -8.96
N LEU A 77 -17.96 -9.27 -8.95
CA LEU A 77 -17.11 -8.08 -8.83
C LEU A 77 -16.07 -8.03 -9.95
N THR A 78 -16.03 -6.95 -10.73
CA THR A 78 -14.99 -6.72 -11.74
C THR A 78 -13.94 -5.75 -11.21
N ILE A 79 -12.65 -6.05 -11.35
CA ILE A 79 -11.56 -5.16 -10.92
C ILE A 79 -10.62 -4.81 -12.09
N PRO A 80 -9.91 -3.68 -12.03
CA PRO A 80 -8.77 -3.41 -12.90
C PRO A 80 -7.60 -4.26 -12.42
N PHE A 81 -7.44 -5.47 -12.95
CA PHE A 81 -6.38 -6.39 -12.56
C PHE A 81 -5.07 -6.00 -13.24
N ILE A 82 -3.97 -6.02 -12.46
CA ILE A 82 -2.63 -5.71 -12.97
C ILE A 82 -1.99 -6.98 -13.52
N LYS A 83 -1.71 -7.02 -14.82
CA LYS A 83 -1.08 -8.17 -15.47
C LYS A 83 0.30 -8.44 -14.89
N ASP A 84 0.62 -9.74 -14.73
CA ASP A 84 1.94 -10.24 -14.31
C ASP A 84 2.49 -9.58 -13.02
N PHE A 85 1.59 -9.17 -12.12
CA PHE A 85 1.94 -8.41 -10.92
C PHE A 85 1.91 -9.24 -9.63
N TYR A 86 0.95 -10.16 -9.52
CA TYR A 86 0.70 -10.96 -8.32
C TYR A 86 1.36 -12.33 -8.45
N ASP A 87 2.10 -12.74 -7.42
CA ASP A 87 2.77 -14.04 -7.35
C ASP A 87 1.92 -15.09 -6.63
N VAL A 88 0.91 -14.64 -5.88
CA VAL A 88 -0.01 -15.46 -5.10
C VAL A 88 -1.43 -15.04 -5.42
N GLU A 89 -2.24 -16.00 -5.85
CA GLU A 89 -3.69 -15.84 -6.02
C GLU A 89 -4.38 -16.96 -5.23
N GLN A 90 -5.22 -16.58 -4.28
CA GLN A 90 -6.06 -17.49 -3.50
C GLN A 90 -7.53 -17.09 -3.68
N ASN A 91 -8.39 -18.09 -3.88
CA ASN A 91 -9.82 -17.90 -4.05
C ASN A 91 -10.53 -19.04 -3.32
N GLU A 92 -10.93 -18.78 -2.08
CA GLU A 92 -11.52 -19.76 -1.18
C GLU A 92 -12.74 -19.13 -0.48
N ASP A 93 -13.84 -19.88 -0.42
CA ASP A 93 -15.03 -19.58 0.40
C ASP A 93 -15.55 -18.13 0.33
N GLY A 94 -15.62 -17.55 -0.88
CA GLY A 94 -16.14 -16.19 -1.07
C GLY A 94 -15.15 -15.09 -0.67
N VAL A 95 -13.87 -15.43 -0.53
CA VAL A 95 -12.76 -14.52 -0.28
C VAL A 95 -11.71 -14.71 -1.38
N VAL A 96 -11.30 -13.61 -2.00
CA VAL A 96 -10.16 -13.56 -2.91
C VAL A 96 -9.01 -12.83 -2.23
N LEU A 97 -7.80 -13.38 -2.35
CA LEU A 97 -6.56 -12.73 -1.93
C LEU A 97 -5.56 -12.79 -3.09
N LEU A 98 -5.02 -11.63 -3.46
CA LEU A 98 -3.94 -11.48 -4.43
C LEU A 98 -2.75 -10.83 -3.74
N ALA A 99 -1.55 -11.40 -3.84
CA ALA A 99 -0.35 -10.82 -3.24
C ALA A 99 0.83 -10.79 -4.21
N SER A 100 1.54 -9.67 -4.21
CA SER A 100 2.82 -9.48 -4.88
C SER A 100 3.92 -9.42 -3.82
N ASN A 101 4.77 -10.43 -3.76
CA ASN A 101 5.86 -10.48 -2.80
C ASN A 101 6.95 -9.48 -3.19
N LEU A 102 7.22 -9.35 -4.48
CA LEU A 102 8.20 -8.40 -5.01
C LEU A 102 7.84 -6.95 -4.68
N ARG A 103 6.55 -6.60 -4.84
CA ARG A 103 6.06 -5.23 -4.60
C ARG A 103 5.52 -5.01 -3.20
N LYS A 104 5.43 -6.07 -2.38
CA LYS A 104 4.85 -6.08 -1.04
C LYS A 104 3.41 -5.53 -1.02
N VAL A 105 2.64 -5.84 -2.07
CA VAL A 105 1.26 -5.39 -2.21
C VAL A 105 0.32 -6.57 -1.97
N VAL A 106 -0.73 -6.36 -1.19
CA VAL A 106 -1.80 -7.36 -0.99
C VAL A 106 -3.14 -6.72 -1.30
N PHE A 107 -3.95 -7.42 -2.08
CA PHE A 107 -5.37 -7.16 -2.24
C PHE A 107 -6.16 -8.31 -1.62
N SER A 108 -7.19 -8.00 -0.86
CA SER A 108 -8.16 -8.98 -0.40
C SER A 108 -9.55 -8.43 -0.59
N VAL A 109 -10.49 -9.27 -0.97
CA VAL A 109 -11.90 -8.89 -1.10
C VAL A 109 -12.79 -10.07 -0.75
N SER A 110 -13.87 -9.77 -0.06
CA SER A 110 -14.93 -10.72 0.28
C SER A 110 -16.28 -10.08 0.01
N ASP A 111 -17.29 -10.90 -0.22
CA ASP A 111 -18.67 -10.43 -0.28
C ASP A 111 -19.55 -11.06 0.81
N MET A 112 -20.53 -10.30 1.28
CA MET A 112 -21.51 -10.78 2.24
C MET A 112 -22.92 -10.30 1.88
N PRO A 113 -23.96 -11.13 2.10
CA PRO A 113 -25.34 -10.67 2.00
C PRO A 113 -25.58 -9.51 2.97
N CYS A 114 -26.22 -8.45 2.50
CA CYS A 114 -26.56 -7.28 3.29
C CYS A 114 -27.97 -6.79 2.95
N THR A 115 -28.92 -7.13 3.83
CA THR A 115 -30.32 -6.68 3.74
C THR A 115 -30.61 -5.44 4.58
N LYS A 116 -29.62 -4.93 5.31
CA LYS A 116 -29.75 -3.79 6.22
C LYS A 116 -29.02 -2.57 5.68
N ALA A 117 -29.49 -1.38 6.05
CA ALA A 117 -28.81 -0.14 5.73
C ALA A 117 -27.37 -0.16 6.27
N LYS A 118 -26.41 0.23 5.42
CA LYS A 118 -25.00 0.39 5.80
C LYS A 118 -24.90 1.31 7.03
N ALA A 119 -24.09 0.93 8.01
CA ALA A 119 -23.65 1.86 9.05
C ALA A 119 -22.97 3.07 8.37
N SER A 120 -23.07 4.28 8.93
CA SER A 120 -22.35 5.44 8.36
C SER A 120 -20.84 5.18 8.28
N LEU A 121 -20.15 5.86 7.35
CA LEU A 121 -18.69 5.76 7.20
C LEU A 121 -17.96 5.99 8.53
N ASP A 122 -18.36 6.98 9.32
CA ASP A 122 -17.77 7.27 10.62
C ASP A 122 -17.96 6.14 11.63
N LYS A 123 -19.16 5.53 11.65
CA LYS A 123 -19.43 4.40 12.53
C LYS A 123 -18.60 3.19 12.11
N TRP A 124 -18.44 2.96 10.82
CA TRP A 124 -17.60 1.88 10.30
C TRP A 124 -16.11 2.09 10.62
N ILE A 125 -15.59 3.31 10.49
CA ILE A 125 -14.22 3.67 10.90
C ILE A 125 -14.04 3.43 12.40
N ALA A 126 -14.99 3.86 13.23
CA ALA A 126 -14.94 3.66 14.68
C ALA A 126 -14.95 2.17 15.04
N GLN A 127 -15.83 1.37 14.42
CA GLN A 127 -15.87 -0.08 14.62
C GLN A 127 -14.56 -0.76 14.21
N THR A 128 -13.97 -0.36 13.09
CA THR A 128 -12.69 -0.90 12.63
C THR A 128 -11.56 -0.55 13.62
N LYS A 129 -11.57 0.68 14.15
CA LYS A 129 -10.58 1.12 15.14
C LYS A 129 -10.66 0.32 16.43
N GLU A 130 -11.87 0.08 16.95
CA GLU A 130 -12.06 -0.72 18.17
C GLU A 130 -11.68 -2.19 17.93
N ALA A 131 -12.10 -2.80 16.82
CA ALA A 131 -11.73 -4.17 16.48
C ALA A 131 -10.20 -4.36 16.38
N MET A 132 -9.50 -3.40 15.80
CA MET A 132 -8.03 -3.42 15.72
C MET A 132 -7.37 -3.23 17.10
N LYS A 133 -7.96 -2.40 17.96
CA LYS A 133 -7.49 -2.18 19.33
C LYS A 133 -7.61 -3.43 20.19
N ASP A 134 -8.66 -4.23 19.99
CA ASP A 134 -8.82 -5.54 20.66
C ASP A 134 -7.69 -6.51 20.28
N MET A 135 -7.10 -6.35 19.08
CA MET A 135 -5.91 -7.07 18.62
C MET A 135 -4.59 -6.37 19.01
N HIS A 136 -4.63 -5.34 19.86
CA HIS A 136 -3.50 -4.47 20.22
C HIS A 136 -2.86 -3.71 19.04
N ILE A 137 -3.61 -3.49 17.96
CA ILE A 137 -3.18 -2.73 16.78
C ILE A 137 -3.82 -1.34 16.82
N TYR A 138 -2.98 -0.31 16.97
CA TYR A 138 -3.44 1.08 16.97
C TYR A 138 -3.33 1.68 15.57
N ILE A 139 -4.47 1.82 14.90
CA ILE A 139 -4.55 2.41 13.56
C ILE A 139 -4.60 3.93 13.61
N LYS A 140 -3.96 4.58 12.63
CA LYS A 140 -4.08 6.03 12.39
C LYS A 140 -4.95 6.24 11.15
N PRO A 141 -6.22 6.67 11.29
CA PRO A 141 -7.07 6.99 10.15
C PRO A 141 -6.46 8.12 9.33
N GLY A 142 -6.49 7.97 8.01
CA GLY A 142 -6.06 8.95 7.03
C GLY A 142 -7.26 9.50 6.25
N LYS A 143 -7.11 9.57 4.93
CA LYS A 143 -8.15 10.04 4.01
C LYS A 143 -9.37 9.13 4.07
N LYS A 144 -10.57 9.70 3.88
CA LYS A 144 -11.82 8.95 3.72
C LYS A 144 -12.69 9.66 2.70
N ALA A 145 -13.45 8.91 1.90
CA ALA A 145 -14.38 9.48 0.94
C ALA A 145 -15.50 8.50 0.56
N ALA A 146 -16.57 9.05 0.02
CA ALA A 146 -17.60 8.31 -0.70
C ALA A 146 -17.47 8.63 -2.20
N VAL A 147 -17.52 7.60 -3.03
CA VAL A 147 -17.42 7.66 -4.48
C VAL A 147 -18.59 6.83 -5.00
N GLY A 148 -19.65 7.49 -5.48
CA GLY A 148 -20.88 6.81 -5.89
C GLY A 148 -21.44 5.88 -4.80
N ASN A 149 -21.54 4.58 -5.10
CA ASN A 149 -22.08 3.56 -4.17
C ASN A 149 -21.02 2.91 -3.27
N MET A 150 -19.77 3.38 -3.38
CA MET A 150 -18.62 2.88 -2.65
C MET A 150 -18.15 3.91 -1.63
N GLU A 151 -17.75 3.44 -0.46
CA GLU A 151 -17.08 4.25 0.55
C GLU A 151 -15.74 3.61 0.86
N TYR A 152 -14.72 4.44 1.06
CA TYR A 152 -13.41 3.96 1.47
C TYR A 152 -12.77 4.87 2.49
N PHE A 153 -11.83 4.32 3.23
CA PHE A 153 -10.91 5.09 4.05
C PHE A 153 -9.54 4.42 4.07
N CYS A 154 -8.54 5.24 4.34
CA CYS A 154 -7.16 4.83 4.41
C CYS A 154 -6.71 4.85 5.86
N TYR A 155 -5.79 3.97 6.23
CA TYR A 155 -5.15 4.02 7.54
C TYR A 155 -3.78 3.35 7.50
N ALA A 156 -2.92 3.77 8.42
CA ALA A 156 -1.67 3.08 8.67
C ALA A 156 -1.79 2.16 9.89
N ALA A 157 -1.28 0.94 9.76
CA ALA A 157 -1.25 -0.07 10.82
C ALA A 157 0.18 -0.58 11.07
N PRO A 158 0.62 -0.70 12.34
CA PRO A 158 1.90 -1.31 12.67
C PRO A 158 1.89 -2.82 12.43
N THR A 159 3.03 -3.36 12.03
CA THR A 159 3.32 -4.79 11.89
C THR A 159 4.71 -5.10 12.46
N ALA A 160 5.05 -6.37 12.61
CA ALA A 160 6.38 -6.78 13.08
C ALA A 160 7.53 -6.31 12.16
N LYS A 161 7.26 -6.00 10.88
CA LYS A 161 8.27 -5.63 9.88
C LYS A 161 8.24 -4.16 9.46
N GLY A 162 7.43 -3.34 10.12
CA GLY A 162 7.23 -1.93 9.75
C GLY A 162 5.75 -1.56 9.73
N ARG A 163 5.39 -0.53 8.99
CA ARG A 163 4.02 -0.01 8.92
C ARG A 163 3.43 -0.26 7.55
N LEU A 164 2.16 -0.68 7.50
CA LEU A 164 1.42 -0.86 6.27
C LEU A 164 0.42 0.29 6.11
N TYR A 165 0.38 0.86 4.91
CA TYR A 165 -0.70 1.71 4.45
C TYR A 165 -1.80 0.84 3.83
N ASN A 166 -3.02 1.00 4.33
CA ASN A 166 -4.17 0.25 3.91
C ASN A 166 -5.21 1.19 3.29
N VAL A 167 -5.82 0.75 2.20
CA VAL A 167 -6.99 1.38 1.57
C VAL A 167 -8.12 0.36 1.63
N VAL A 168 -9.03 0.56 2.59
CA VAL A 168 -10.20 -0.31 2.77
C VAL A 168 -11.42 0.33 2.14
N PHE A 169 -12.19 -0.45 1.40
CA PHE A 169 -13.42 0.01 0.77
C PHE A 169 -14.57 -0.95 1.03
N ARG A 170 -15.79 -0.42 0.92
CA ARG A 170 -17.01 -1.19 0.85
C ARG A 170 -17.88 -0.69 -0.30
N LEU A 171 -18.30 -1.60 -1.17
CA LEU A 171 -19.18 -1.32 -2.30
C LEU A 171 -20.53 -1.99 -2.03
N GLN A 172 -21.64 -1.25 -2.19
CA GLN A 172 -22.97 -1.89 -2.25
C GLN A 172 -23.31 -2.18 -3.70
N LYS A 173 -23.77 -3.40 -3.97
CA LYS A 173 -24.35 -3.75 -5.26
C LYS A 173 -25.49 -4.74 -5.00
N GLY A 174 -26.71 -4.30 -5.26
CA GLY A 174 -27.93 -5.04 -4.90
C GLY A 174 -28.05 -5.27 -3.40
N ASP A 175 -28.31 -6.53 -3.03
CA ASP A 175 -28.46 -7.03 -1.67
C ASP A 175 -27.13 -7.51 -1.04
N ARG A 176 -25.99 -7.12 -1.60
CA ARG A 176 -24.66 -7.53 -1.12
C ARG A 176 -23.74 -6.34 -0.87
N ILE A 177 -22.82 -6.54 0.07
CA ILE A 177 -21.68 -5.65 0.31
C ILE A 177 -20.40 -6.41 -0.02
N TYR A 178 -19.56 -5.76 -0.83
CA TYR A 178 -18.21 -6.20 -1.12
C TYR A 178 -17.28 -5.37 -0.23
N ALA A 179 -16.52 -6.02 0.62
CA ALA A 179 -15.53 -5.38 1.48
C ALA A 179 -14.14 -5.80 1.00
N GLY A 180 -13.32 -4.81 0.63
CA GLY A 180 -11.98 -5.04 0.13
C GLY A 180 -10.93 -4.22 0.86
N ASN A 181 -9.70 -4.72 0.84
CA ASN A 181 -8.53 -4.05 1.39
C ASN A 181 -7.37 -4.17 0.41
N TYR A 182 -6.80 -3.03 0.02
CA TYR A 182 -5.48 -2.96 -0.57
C TYR A 182 -4.47 -2.55 0.49
N SER A 183 -3.28 -3.16 0.48
CA SER A 183 -2.21 -2.79 1.39
C SER A 183 -0.86 -2.73 0.68
N CYS A 184 -0.02 -1.80 1.12
CA CYS A 184 1.38 -1.66 0.73
C CYS A 184 2.20 -1.12 1.92
N PRO A 185 3.54 -1.12 1.86
CA PRO A 185 4.35 -0.45 2.87
C PRO A 185 4.01 1.05 2.96
N GLU A 186 4.01 1.62 4.17
CA GLU A 186 3.66 3.03 4.40
C GLU A 186 4.61 3.99 3.66
N GLU A 187 5.88 3.62 3.50
CA GLU A 187 6.86 4.38 2.73
C GLU A 187 6.50 4.50 1.24
N GLU A 188 5.70 3.58 0.69
CA GLU A 188 5.24 3.60 -0.70
C GLU A 188 3.91 4.34 -0.88
N GLN A 189 3.38 4.97 0.17
CA GLN A 189 2.05 5.60 0.16
C GLN A 189 1.86 6.61 -0.99
N LYS A 190 2.88 7.42 -1.29
CA LYS A 190 2.79 8.49 -2.30
C LYS A 190 2.72 7.97 -3.75
N GLY A 191 3.21 6.76 -3.99
CA GLY A 191 3.20 6.14 -5.31
C GLY A 191 2.21 5.00 -5.36
N MET A 192 2.63 3.85 -4.83
CA MET A 192 1.80 2.65 -4.82
C MET A 192 0.50 2.87 -4.03
N GLY A 193 0.56 3.48 -2.84
CA GLY A 193 -0.65 3.74 -2.05
C GLY A 193 -1.68 4.60 -2.79
N LEU A 194 -1.24 5.61 -3.53
CA LEU A 194 -2.11 6.45 -4.34
C LEU A 194 -2.66 5.71 -5.58
N LEU A 195 -1.86 4.85 -6.21
CA LEU A 195 -2.33 3.96 -7.28
C LEU A 195 -3.42 3.00 -6.77
N LEU A 196 -3.22 2.40 -5.60
CA LEU A 196 -4.20 1.51 -4.98
C LEU A 196 -5.50 2.26 -4.63
N GLU A 197 -5.39 3.51 -4.18
CA GLU A 197 -6.55 4.39 -4.03
C GLU A 197 -7.24 4.64 -5.38
N ALA A 198 -6.50 4.95 -6.46
CA ALA A 198 -7.07 5.12 -7.80
C ALA A 198 -7.78 3.84 -8.30
N MET A 199 -7.22 2.66 -8.05
CA MET A 199 -7.86 1.39 -8.39
C MET A 199 -9.23 1.24 -7.71
N VAL A 200 -9.36 1.64 -6.46
CA VAL A 200 -10.64 1.63 -5.73
C VAL A 200 -11.69 2.47 -6.48
N HIS A 201 -11.35 3.68 -6.96
CA HIS A 201 -12.27 4.49 -7.77
C HIS A 201 -12.64 3.82 -9.09
N VAL A 202 -11.69 3.16 -9.76
CA VAL A 202 -11.97 2.44 -11.00
C VAL A 202 -12.86 1.21 -10.77
N ILE A 203 -12.67 0.49 -9.65
CA ILE A 203 -13.56 -0.62 -9.24
C ILE A 203 -15.01 -0.13 -9.13
N GLU A 204 -15.25 1.03 -8.51
CA GLU A 204 -16.63 1.56 -8.44
C GLU A 204 -17.21 1.82 -9.82
N LYS A 205 -16.45 2.46 -10.72
CA LYS A 205 -16.89 2.74 -12.09
C LYS A 205 -17.21 1.46 -12.87
N MET A 206 -16.43 0.39 -12.67
CA MET A 206 -16.60 -0.90 -13.36
C MET A 206 -17.80 -1.72 -12.85
N ASN A 207 -18.33 -1.40 -11.66
CA ASN A 207 -19.39 -2.17 -11.01
C ASN A 207 -20.66 -1.37 -10.72
N ARG A 208 -20.79 -0.20 -11.35
CA ARG A 208 -21.93 0.69 -11.20
C ARG A 208 -23.19 0.15 -11.84
#